data_AF-A0A101QMF1-F1
#
_entry.id   AF-A0A101QMF1-F1
#
_cell.length_a   1.000
_cell.length_b   1.000
_cell.length_c   1.000
_cell.angle_alpha   90.00
_cell.angle_beta   90.00
_cell.angle_gamma   90.00
#
_symmetry.space_group_name_H-M   'P 1'
#
loop_
_entity.id
_entity.type
_entity.pdbx_description
1 polymer ?
#
loop_
_entity_poly.entity_id
_entity_poly.type
_entity_poly.pdbx_seq_one_letter_code
_entity_poly.pdbx_strand_id
1 'polypeptide(L)'
;MNDFPKTAVIRAAAIFTAAFNAVYDEDDWLTIGVDNGTGAEVNVTGSLYDGAIRFDPADVVMLLDFLTRVLAKDESRYNPYGIVAVTVPNGDGEPNAWAWHLLHMTPLTHDQSRSWLGGEVRYNDGLTLAPDQVRSPDNTAVTEEVREILRARGLTARRLPEHPMEDPDHDCGTCSADHRPIVPPMVGIGPYCACGWTPRNGYSIHDHLKDQGAWPPAPIEHSPRGHFGPRP
;
A
#
# COMPACT_ATOMS: atom_id res chain seq x y z
N MET A 1 -7.49 -18.74 -16.60
CA MET A 1 -6.99 -17.62 -15.78
C MET A 1 -7.88 -17.55 -14.56
N ASN A 2 -7.31 -17.69 -13.36
CA ASN A 2 -8.09 -17.50 -12.13
C ASN A 2 -8.40 -16.01 -12.01
N ASP A 3 -9.68 -15.67 -11.92
CA ASP A 3 -10.14 -14.30 -11.80
C ASP A 3 -9.93 -13.85 -10.35
N PHE A 4 -8.83 -13.16 -10.09
CA PHE A 4 -8.55 -12.60 -8.75
C PHE A 4 -9.40 -11.34 -8.54
N PRO A 5 -9.78 -11.02 -7.29
CA PRO A 5 -10.41 -9.74 -6.99
C PRO A 5 -9.54 -8.60 -7.54
N LYS A 6 -10.14 -7.70 -8.34
CA LYS A 6 -9.45 -6.55 -8.93
C LYS A 6 -8.72 -5.71 -7.87
N THR A 7 -9.28 -5.66 -6.67
CA THR A 7 -8.70 -5.02 -5.47
C THR A 7 -7.35 -5.64 -5.07
N ALA A 8 -7.22 -6.96 -5.07
CA ALA A 8 -5.98 -7.66 -4.74
C ALA A 8 -4.88 -7.40 -5.77
N VAL A 9 -5.24 -7.35 -7.06
CA VAL A 9 -4.30 -7.06 -8.17
C VAL A 9 -3.70 -5.65 -8.02
N ILE A 10 -4.56 -4.65 -7.80
CA ILE A 10 -4.13 -3.26 -7.61
C ILE A 10 -3.28 -3.12 -6.34
N ARG A 11 -3.70 -3.76 -5.24
CA ARG A 11 -2.95 -3.76 -3.98
C ARG A 11 -1.57 -4.39 -4.14
N ALA A 12 -1.43 -5.49 -4.87
CA ALA A 12 -0.12 -6.10 -5.12
C ALA A 12 0.86 -5.13 -5.81
N ALA A 13 0.39 -4.44 -6.86
CA ALA A 13 1.20 -3.44 -7.56
C ALA A 13 1.54 -2.23 -6.65
N ALA A 14 0.60 -1.79 -5.83
CA ALA A 14 0.80 -0.72 -4.86
C ALA A 14 1.86 -1.08 -3.80
N ILE A 15 1.82 -2.30 -3.27
CA ILE A 15 2.79 -2.79 -2.28
C ILE A 15 4.19 -2.86 -2.88
N PHE A 16 4.34 -3.46 -4.06
CA PHE A 16 5.61 -3.51 -4.77
C PHE A 16 6.21 -2.12 -4.95
N THR A 17 5.38 -1.19 -5.43
CA THR A 17 5.79 0.17 -5.72
C THR A 17 6.18 0.94 -4.46
N ALA A 18 5.39 0.81 -3.39
CA ALA A 18 5.68 1.47 -2.11
C ALA A 18 6.98 0.94 -1.49
N ALA A 19 7.17 -0.38 -1.49
CA ALA A 19 8.39 -1.00 -0.97
C ALA A 19 9.62 -0.54 -1.76
N PHE A 20 9.53 -0.51 -3.10
CA PHE A 20 10.59 0.01 -3.96
C PHE A 20 10.91 1.48 -3.66
N ASN A 21 9.91 2.36 -3.69
CA ASN A 21 10.07 3.80 -3.52
C ASN A 21 10.58 4.18 -2.12
N ALA A 22 10.32 3.35 -1.11
CA ALA A 22 10.75 3.63 0.25
C ALA A 22 12.26 3.46 0.43
N VAL A 23 12.88 2.57 -0.37
CA VAL A 23 14.27 2.13 -0.15
C VAL A 23 15.20 2.52 -1.28
N TYR A 24 14.71 2.70 -2.51
CA TYR A 24 15.55 3.04 -3.65
C TYR A 24 16.36 4.33 -3.43
N ASP A 25 17.68 4.20 -3.51
CA ASP A 25 18.66 5.30 -3.42
C ASP A 25 19.84 5.10 -4.39
N GLU A 26 19.53 4.76 -5.65
CA GLU A 26 20.55 4.51 -6.71
C GLU A 26 21.58 3.41 -6.37
N ASP A 27 21.22 2.43 -5.54
CA ASP A 27 22.07 1.29 -5.20
C ASP A 27 22.40 0.39 -6.41
N ASP A 28 23.58 -0.24 -6.41
CA ASP A 28 24.03 -1.17 -7.47
C ASP A 28 23.03 -2.29 -7.77
N TRP A 29 22.28 -2.73 -6.75
CA TRP A 29 21.21 -3.71 -6.87
C TRP A 29 20.16 -3.50 -5.79
N LEU A 30 18.96 -4.03 -6.03
CA LEU A 30 17.88 -4.03 -5.05
C LEU A 30 17.06 -5.31 -5.19
N THR A 31 16.81 -5.98 -4.07
CA THR A 31 15.98 -7.19 -4.02
C THR A 31 14.68 -6.90 -3.31
N ILE A 32 13.55 -7.21 -3.94
CA ILE A 32 12.22 -7.19 -3.30
C ILE A 32 11.79 -8.63 -3.08
N GLY A 33 11.54 -8.96 -1.82
CA GLY A 33 11.12 -10.29 -1.37
C GLY A 33 9.75 -10.27 -0.75
N VAL A 34 9.01 -11.36 -0.93
CA VAL A 34 7.68 -11.56 -0.35
C VAL A 34 7.60 -12.95 0.24
N ASP A 35 7.37 -13.03 1.55
CA ASP A 35 7.08 -14.27 2.29
C ASP A 35 5.59 -14.29 2.66
N ASN A 36 4.93 -15.42 2.49
CA ASN A 36 3.51 -15.55 2.80
C ASN A 36 3.21 -16.03 4.24
N GLY A 37 4.20 -16.11 5.11
CA GLY A 37 4.14 -16.62 6.48
C GLY A 37 4.01 -18.15 6.60
N THR A 38 3.96 -18.89 5.48
CA THR A 38 3.88 -20.36 5.47
C THR A 38 5.14 -21.01 4.91
N GLY A 39 6.22 -20.25 4.76
CA GLY A 39 7.50 -20.70 4.18
C GLY A 39 7.51 -20.72 2.65
N ALA A 40 6.52 -20.14 1.98
CA ALA A 40 6.62 -19.87 0.55
C ALA A 40 7.08 -18.41 0.36
N GLU A 41 8.18 -18.25 -0.37
CA GLU A 41 8.78 -16.96 -0.67
C GLU A 41 8.98 -16.78 -2.19
N VAL A 42 8.91 -15.53 -2.64
CA VAL A 42 9.33 -15.12 -3.98
C VAL A 42 10.15 -13.85 -3.85
N ASN A 43 11.33 -13.85 -4.47
CA ASN A 43 12.27 -12.74 -4.47
C ASN A 43 12.58 -12.33 -5.91
N VAL A 44 12.69 -11.02 -6.16
CA VAL A 44 13.14 -10.48 -7.45
C VAL A 44 14.30 -9.54 -7.20
N THR A 45 15.37 -9.70 -7.97
CA THR A 45 16.57 -8.84 -7.85
C THR A 45 16.69 -7.99 -9.11
N GLY A 46 16.82 -6.69 -8.91
CA GLY A 46 17.15 -5.74 -9.97
C GLY A 46 18.58 -5.26 -9.82
N SER A 47 19.15 -4.77 -10.92
CA SER A 47 20.50 -4.19 -10.96
C SER A 47 20.45 -2.78 -11.54
N LEU A 48 21.29 -1.88 -11.04
CA LEU A 48 21.38 -0.51 -11.55
C LEU A 48 21.93 -0.52 -12.98
N TYR A 49 21.19 0.09 -13.89
CA TYR A 49 21.55 0.27 -15.28
C TYR A 49 21.04 1.62 -15.77
N ASP A 50 21.97 2.51 -16.15
CA ASP A 50 21.66 3.84 -16.67
C ASP A 50 20.78 4.69 -15.72
N GLY A 51 21.13 4.65 -14.42
CA GLY A 51 20.40 5.38 -13.36
C GLY A 51 19.09 4.73 -12.91
N ALA A 52 18.66 3.63 -13.54
CA ALA A 52 17.42 2.91 -13.20
C ALA A 52 17.70 1.51 -12.67
N ILE A 53 16.91 1.02 -11.72
CA ILE A 53 16.93 -0.41 -11.37
C ILE A 53 16.19 -1.20 -12.46
N ARG A 54 16.94 -2.09 -13.10
CA ARG A 54 16.42 -3.04 -14.09
C ARG A 54 16.13 -4.38 -13.43
N PHE A 55 14.85 -4.71 -13.34
CA PHE A 55 14.36 -6.05 -13.00
C PHE A 55 14.10 -6.86 -14.28
N ASP A 56 14.15 -8.20 -14.17
CA ASP A 56 13.56 -9.05 -15.20
C ASP A 56 12.03 -8.91 -15.19
N PRO A 57 11.38 -8.56 -16.31
CA PRO A 57 9.92 -8.41 -16.38
C PRO A 57 9.15 -9.67 -15.96
N ALA A 58 9.65 -10.86 -16.27
CA ALA A 58 8.98 -12.12 -15.92
C ALA A 58 9.00 -12.37 -14.41
N ASP A 59 10.11 -12.02 -13.75
CA ASP A 59 10.25 -12.14 -12.30
C ASP A 59 9.30 -11.17 -11.58
N VAL A 60 9.19 -9.93 -12.06
CA VAL A 60 8.24 -8.96 -11.52
C VAL A 60 6.80 -9.47 -11.66
N VAL A 61 6.43 -10.02 -12.81
CA VAL A 61 5.09 -10.62 -13.00
C VAL A 61 4.86 -11.76 -12.02
N MET A 62 5.85 -12.65 -11.83
CA MET A 62 5.76 -13.76 -10.89
C MET A 62 5.55 -13.29 -9.45
N LEU A 63 6.31 -12.29 -9.00
CA LEU A 63 6.17 -11.70 -7.67
C LEU A 63 4.81 -11.01 -7.50
N LEU A 64 4.34 -10.25 -8.48
CA LEU A 64 3.03 -9.59 -8.41
C LEU A 64 1.87 -10.60 -8.38
N ASP A 65 1.98 -11.71 -9.12
CA ASP A 65 1.00 -12.80 -9.08
C ASP A 65 1.07 -13.56 -7.74
N PHE A 66 2.24 -13.68 -7.14
CA PHE A 66 2.39 -14.22 -5.79
C PHE A 66 1.71 -13.32 -4.75
N LEU A 67 2.03 -12.02 -4.74
CA LEU A 67 1.38 -11.02 -3.89
C LEU A 67 -0.14 -11.01 -4.06
N THR A 68 -0.62 -11.01 -5.31
CA THR A 68 -2.06 -11.02 -5.61
C THR A 68 -2.72 -12.24 -4.98
N ARG A 69 -2.09 -13.43 -5.06
CA ARG A 69 -2.61 -14.65 -4.43
C ARG A 69 -2.61 -14.58 -2.91
N VAL A 70 -1.57 -14.01 -2.30
CA VAL A 70 -1.51 -13.81 -0.85
C VAL A 70 -2.64 -12.88 -0.40
N LEU A 71 -2.79 -11.73 -1.07
CA LEU A 71 -3.80 -10.72 -0.75
C LEU A 71 -5.24 -11.18 -1.04
N ALA A 72 -5.46 -11.98 -2.09
CA ALA A 72 -6.78 -12.51 -2.43
C ALA A 72 -7.28 -13.55 -1.43
N LYS A 73 -6.38 -14.27 -0.74
CA LYS A 73 -6.74 -15.21 0.34
C LYS A 73 -7.07 -14.49 1.65
N ASP A 74 -6.67 -13.24 1.78
CA ASP A 74 -6.69 -12.49 3.03
C ASP A 74 -8.06 -11.85 3.34
N GLU A 75 -8.99 -11.85 2.39
CA GLU A 75 -10.40 -11.50 2.68
C GLU A 75 -11.04 -12.47 3.70
N SER A 76 -10.41 -13.63 3.97
CA SER A 76 -10.86 -14.61 4.96
C SER A 76 -9.90 -14.78 6.15
N ARG A 77 -9.57 -13.71 6.90
CA ARG A 77 -9.13 -13.73 8.33
C ARG A 77 -7.97 -14.65 8.79
N TYR A 78 -7.25 -15.37 7.93
CA TYR A 78 -6.42 -16.51 8.35
C TYR A 78 -4.92 -16.39 8.09
N ASN A 79 -4.40 -15.27 7.56
CA ASN A 79 -2.96 -15.15 7.40
C ASN A 79 -2.38 -13.75 7.71
N PRO A 80 -2.29 -13.38 9.00
CA PRO A 80 -1.74 -12.09 9.42
C PRO A 80 -0.21 -11.96 9.24
N TYR A 81 0.45 -12.93 8.59
CA TYR A 81 1.88 -13.16 8.68
C TYR A 81 2.66 -12.95 7.39
N GLY A 82 2.01 -12.52 6.32
CA GLY A 82 2.72 -12.17 5.10
C GLY A 82 3.67 -10.98 5.32
N ILE A 83 4.87 -11.05 4.77
CA ILE A 83 5.91 -10.02 4.86
C ILE A 83 6.38 -9.63 3.46
N VAL A 84 6.58 -8.34 3.24
CA VAL A 84 7.39 -7.82 2.14
C VAL A 84 8.68 -7.28 2.72
N ALA A 85 9.80 -7.56 2.08
CA ALA A 85 11.10 -7.04 2.45
C ALA A 85 11.82 -6.46 1.24
N VAL A 86 12.64 -5.45 1.48
CA VAL A 86 13.56 -4.91 0.48
C VAL A 86 14.96 -4.95 1.03
N THR A 87 15.88 -5.47 0.23
CA THR A 87 17.30 -5.60 0.56
C THR A 87 18.15 -4.87 -0.47
N VAL A 88 19.14 -4.10 -0.01
CA VAL A 88 20.08 -3.33 -0.85
C VAL A 88 21.52 -3.58 -0.38
N PRO A 89 22.53 -3.39 -1.22
CA PRO A 89 23.92 -3.46 -0.79
C PRO A 89 24.20 -2.47 0.33
N ASN A 90 25.23 -2.78 1.10
CA ASN A 90 25.82 -1.86 2.05
C ASN A 90 27.33 -1.83 1.79
N GLY A 91 27.94 -0.65 1.90
CA GLY A 91 29.38 -0.49 1.67
C GLY A 91 30.27 -1.31 2.62
N ASP A 92 29.71 -1.77 3.75
CA ASP A 92 30.43 -2.51 4.79
C ASP A 92 30.34 -4.05 4.67
N GLY A 93 29.73 -4.58 3.60
CA GLY A 93 29.73 -6.01 3.25
C GLY A 93 28.49 -6.81 3.65
N GLU A 94 27.69 -6.37 4.64
CA GLU A 94 26.39 -6.96 4.97
C GLU A 94 25.25 -6.11 4.41
N PRO A 95 24.38 -6.65 3.53
CA PRO A 95 23.26 -5.90 2.96
C PRO A 95 22.35 -5.27 4.02
N ASN A 96 21.73 -4.13 3.69
CA ASN A 96 20.69 -3.50 4.50
C ASN A 96 19.32 -4.03 4.07
N ALA A 97 18.42 -4.25 5.02
CA ALA A 97 17.03 -4.60 4.71
C ALA A 97 16.00 -3.86 5.56
N TRP A 98 14.82 -3.67 4.96
CA TRP A 98 13.61 -3.18 5.60
C TRP A 98 12.48 -4.15 5.31
N ALA A 99 11.58 -4.34 6.27
CA ALA A 99 10.48 -5.28 6.12
C ALA A 99 9.18 -4.73 6.71
N TRP A 100 8.06 -5.19 6.15
CA TRP A 100 6.72 -4.75 6.50
C TRP A 100 5.74 -5.92 6.52
N HIS A 101 4.75 -5.84 7.40
CA HIS A 101 3.58 -6.72 7.31
C HIS A 101 2.78 -6.40 6.04
N LEU A 102 2.50 -7.41 5.20
CA LEU A 102 1.80 -7.23 3.93
C LEU A 102 0.37 -6.69 4.07
N LEU A 103 -0.35 -7.09 5.11
CA LEU A 103 -1.75 -6.70 5.28
C LEU A 103 -1.89 -5.25 5.76
N HIS A 104 -1.06 -4.88 6.74
CA HIS A 104 -1.15 -3.59 7.42
C HIS A 104 -0.16 -2.56 6.92
N MET A 105 0.82 -2.98 6.11
CA MET A 105 1.93 -2.16 5.62
C MET A 105 2.70 -1.46 6.75
N THR A 106 2.64 -2.02 7.96
CA THR A 106 3.36 -1.53 9.13
C THR A 106 4.78 -2.05 9.12
N PRO A 107 5.79 -1.21 9.42
CA PRO A 107 7.17 -1.66 9.49
C PRO A 107 7.36 -2.70 10.59
N LEU A 108 8.21 -3.67 10.31
CA LEU A 108 8.73 -4.57 11.31
C LEU A 108 9.91 -3.92 12.06
N THR A 109 10.07 -4.29 13.32
CA THR A 109 11.31 -4.00 14.05
C THR A 109 12.45 -4.89 13.54
N HIS A 110 13.68 -4.55 13.88
CA HIS A 110 14.87 -5.36 13.64
C HIS A 110 14.65 -6.79 14.13
N ASP A 111 14.25 -6.96 15.40
CA ASP A 111 14.09 -8.28 16.01
C ASP A 111 13.01 -9.11 15.32
N GLN A 112 11.90 -8.47 14.94
CA GLN A 112 10.85 -9.13 14.16
C GLN A 112 11.39 -9.55 12.79
N SER A 113 11.98 -8.63 12.03
CA SER A 113 12.52 -8.92 10.71
C SER A 113 13.53 -10.06 10.75
N ARG A 114 14.46 -10.03 11.71
CA ARG A 114 15.45 -11.08 11.93
C ARG A 114 14.83 -12.42 12.30
N SER A 115 13.81 -12.42 13.15
CA SER A 115 13.09 -13.64 13.54
C SER A 115 12.34 -14.29 12.38
N TRP A 116 11.83 -13.49 11.44
CA TRP A 116 11.02 -13.97 10.32
C TRP A 116 11.85 -14.36 9.10
N LEU A 117 12.81 -13.51 8.71
CA LEU A 117 13.53 -13.62 7.45
C LEU A 117 14.91 -14.26 7.61
N GLY A 118 15.48 -14.23 8.82
CA GLY A 118 16.80 -14.78 9.09
C GLY A 118 17.93 -14.13 8.27
N GLY A 119 19.02 -14.88 8.05
CA GLY A 119 20.13 -14.46 7.17
C GLY A 119 21.16 -13.50 7.77
N GLU A 120 22.27 -13.35 7.06
CA GLU A 120 23.34 -12.37 7.33
C GLU A 120 23.00 -11.04 6.65
N VAL A 121 21.98 -10.36 7.17
CA VAL A 121 21.47 -9.08 6.67
C VAL A 121 21.26 -8.14 7.85
N ARG A 122 21.58 -6.86 7.66
CA ARG A 122 21.33 -5.81 8.64
C ARG A 122 19.90 -5.29 8.50
N TYR A 123 19.03 -5.70 9.41
CA TYR A 123 17.66 -5.20 9.48
C TYR A 123 17.60 -3.81 10.10
N ASN A 124 17.02 -2.88 9.37
CA ASN A 124 16.78 -1.51 9.79
C ASN A 124 15.37 -1.37 10.36
N ASP A 125 15.23 -0.56 11.42
CA ASP A 125 13.95 -0.33 12.07
C ASP A 125 13.07 0.66 11.28
N GLY A 126 11.75 0.40 11.28
CA GLY A 126 10.77 1.48 11.40
C GLY A 126 10.53 2.38 10.20
N LEU A 127 10.93 1.99 8.99
CA LEU A 127 10.63 2.77 7.79
C LEU A 127 9.14 2.67 7.46
N THR A 128 8.35 3.71 7.69
CA THR A 128 6.89 3.66 7.41
C THR A 128 6.64 3.85 5.92
N LEU A 129 5.77 3.02 5.34
CA LEU A 129 5.33 3.21 3.96
C LEU A 129 4.32 4.34 3.90
N ALA A 130 4.75 5.50 3.40
CA ALA A 130 3.93 6.69 3.32
C ALA A 130 2.93 6.59 2.15
N PRO A 131 1.72 7.18 2.25
CA PRO A 131 0.71 7.09 1.19
C PRO A 131 1.16 7.60 -0.18
N ASP A 132 2.11 8.53 -0.22
CA ASP A 132 2.72 9.04 -1.44
C ASP A 132 3.70 8.07 -2.10
N GLN A 133 4.23 7.08 -1.38
CA GLN A 133 5.10 6.04 -1.92
C GLN A 133 4.33 5.00 -2.76
N VAL A 134 3.00 4.96 -2.67
CA VAL A 134 2.13 4.11 -3.50
C VAL A 134 2.01 4.63 -4.94
N ARG A 135 2.60 5.79 -5.25
CA ARG A 135 2.60 6.37 -6.60
C ARG A 135 3.56 5.59 -7.50
N SER A 136 3.27 5.56 -8.81
CA SER A 136 4.19 5.02 -9.80
C SER A 136 5.63 5.47 -9.51
N PRO A 137 6.61 4.55 -9.56
CA PRO A 137 8.00 4.90 -9.32
C PRO A 137 8.41 6.01 -10.29
N ASP A 138 9.35 6.87 -9.88
CA ASP A 138 9.85 7.93 -10.74
C ASP A 138 10.27 7.33 -12.10
N ASN A 139 10.03 8.06 -13.19
CA ASN A 139 10.24 7.58 -14.55
C ASN A 139 11.69 7.18 -14.81
N THR A 140 12.62 7.63 -13.97
CA THR A 140 14.05 7.30 -14.01
C THR A 140 14.44 6.16 -13.08
N ALA A 141 13.61 5.77 -12.11
CA ALA A 141 14.00 4.83 -11.06
C ALA A 141 13.84 3.34 -11.47
N VAL A 142 12.92 3.03 -12.38
CA VAL A 142 12.72 1.69 -12.96
C VAL A 142 12.49 1.75 -14.47
N THR A 143 12.80 0.66 -15.16
CA THR A 143 12.65 0.59 -16.63
C THR A 143 11.19 0.67 -17.09
N GLU A 144 10.97 1.04 -18.35
CA GLU A 144 9.63 1.20 -18.93
C GLU A 144 8.84 -0.12 -18.91
N GLU A 145 9.49 -1.27 -19.11
CA GLU A 145 8.82 -2.58 -19.13
C GLU A 145 8.17 -2.91 -17.79
N VAL A 146 8.86 -2.61 -16.67
CA VAL A 146 8.31 -2.77 -15.32
C VAL A 146 7.14 -1.79 -15.11
N ARG A 147 7.26 -0.55 -15.61
CA ARG A 147 6.18 0.44 -15.54
C ARG A 147 4.94 -0.01 -16.32
N GLU A 148 5.11 -0.60 -17.50
CA GLU A 148 4.01 -1.17 -18.28
C GLU A 148 3.31 -2.32 -17.54
N ILE A 149 4.07 -3.20 -16.89
CA ILE A 149 3.50 -4.27 -16.04
C ILE A 149 2.66 -3.67 -14.91
N LEU A 150 3.18 -2.67 -14.18
CA LEU A 150 2.46 -2.02 -13.08
C LEU A 150 1.19 -1.30 -13.58
N ARG A 151 1.25 -0.61 -14.72
CA ARG A 151 0.08 0.02 -15.35
C ARG A 151 -0.98 -0.99 -15.76
N ALA A 152 -0.57 -2.12 -16.34
CA ALA A 152 -1.48 -3.20 -16.72
C ALA A 152 -2.21 -3.80 -15.50
N ARG A 153 -1.61 -3.71 -14.31
CA ARG A 153 -2.20 -4.11 -13.02
C ARG A 153 -3.08 -3.02 -12.39
N GLY A 154 -3.32 -1.92 -13.09
CA GLY A 154 -4.19 -0.82 -12.66
C GLY A 154 -3.48 0.27 -11.85
N LEU A 155 -2.16 0.22 -11.69
CA LEU A 155 -1.40 1.30 -11.08
C LEU A 155 -1.27 2.45 -12.10
N THR A 156 -2.22 3.38 -12.08
CA THR A 156 -2.17 4.55 -12.97
C THR A 156 -1.20 5.59 -12.42
N ALA A 157 -0.36 6.17 -13.27
CA ALA A 157 0.55 7.29 -12.94
C ALA A 157 -0.17 8.57 -12.49
N ARG A 158 -1.51 8.56 -12.44
CA ARG A 158 -2.29 9.65 -11.88
C ARG A 158 -1.97 9.73 -10.39
N ARG A 159 -1.63 10.92 -9.89
CA ARG A 159 -1.78 11.26 -8.47
C ARG A 159 -3.05 10.54 -8.01
N LEU A 160 -2.96 9.69 -6.96
CA LEU A 160 -4.13 9.46 -6.13
C LEU A 160 -4.72 10.86 -5.94
N PRO A 161 -5.92 11.14 -6.45
CA PRO A 161 -6.45 12.50 -6.38
C PRO A 161 -6.32 12.90 -4.92
N GLU A 162 -5.83 14.11 -4.66
CA GLU A 162 -5.59 14.59 -3.30
C GLU A 162 -6.86 14.44 -2.44
N HIS A 163 -8.02 14.29 -3.11
CA HIS A 163 -9.24 13.70 -2.59
C HIS A 163 -9.84 12.67 -3.55
N PRO A 164 -10.04 11.39 -3.17
CA PRO A 164 -10.88 10.49 -3.94
C PRO A 164 -12.33 10.94 -3.74
N MET A 165 -12.96 11.42 -4.81
CA MET A 165 -14.33 11.94 -4.90
C MET A 165 -14.50 13.45 -4.71
N GLU A 166 -13.82 14.25 -5.52
CA GLU A 166 -14.52 15.42 -6.08
C GLU A 166 -15.64 14.89 -6.98
N ASP A 167 -16.86 14.89 -6.46
CA ASP A 167 -18.04 15.02 -7.31
C ASP A 167 -17.82 16.30 -8.13
N PRO A 168 -17.83 16.26 -9.48
CA PRO A 168 -17.58 17.43 -10.32
C PRO A 168 -18.58 18.57 -10.08
N ASP A 169 -19.69 18.31 -9.39
CA ASP A 169 -20.70 19.29 -9.01
C ASP A 169 -20.57 19.79 -7.55
N HIS A 170 -19.58 19.33 -6.77
CA HIS A 170 -19.42 19.69 -5.35
C HIS A 170 -18.34 20.77 -5.15
N ASP A 171 -18.79 22.01 -4.94
CA ASP A 171 -17.91 23.12 -4.56
C ASP A 171 -17.63 23.13 -3.05
N CYS A 172 -16.44 22.62 -2.68
CA CYS A 172 -15.93 22.64 -1.30
C CYS A 172 -15.85 24.04 -0.68
N GLY A 173 -15.86 25.12 -1.48
CA GLY A 173 -15.88 26.51 -1.00
C GLY A 173 -17.18 26.92 -0.30
N THR A 174 -18.27 26.14 -0.46
CA THR A 174 -19.59 26.44 0.10
C THR A 174 -19.97 25.57 1.30
N CYS A 175 -19.11 24.63 1.72
CA CYS A 175 -19.43 23.72 2.82
C CYS A 175 -19.01 24.30 4.18
N SER A 176 -19.94 24.36 5.13
CA SER A 176 -19.74 24.93 6.47
C SER A 176 -19.33 23.90 7.54
N ALA A 177 -18.90 22.70 7.13
CA ALA A 177 -18.56 21.61 8.05
C ALA A 177 -17.05 21.49 8.29
N ASP A 178 -16.64 20.85 9.40
CA ASP A 178 -15.24 20.71 9.83
C ASP A 178 -14.43 19.93 8.77
N HIS A 179 -13.50 20.60 8.08
CA HIS A 179 -12.70 20.07 6.96
C HIS A 179 -11.47 19.28 7.43
N ARG A 180 -11.66 18.30 8.32
CA ARG A 180 -10.55 17.45 8.74
C ARG A 180 -10.39 16.29 7.77
N PRO A 181 -9.19 16.07 7.21
CA PRO A 181 -8.90 14.86 6.45
C PRO A 181 -9.13 13.64 7.35
N ILE A 182 -10.00 12.73 6.94
CA ILE A 182 -10.05 11.40 7.55
C ILE A 182 -9.17 10.51 6.67
N VAL A 183 -8.02 10.12 7.21
CA VAL A 183 -7.17 9.10 6.60
C VAL A 183 -7.63 7.76 7.19
N PRO A 184 -8.35 6.92 6.45
CA PRO A 184 -8.63 5.58 6.94
C PRO A 184 -7.30 4.82 7.07
N PRO A 185 -7.14 3.92 8.06
CA PRO A 185 -5.89 3.20 8.30
C PRO A 185 -5.54 2.17 7.21
N MET A 186 -6.25 2.14 6.08
CA MET A 186 -6.02 1.20 4.99
C MET A 186 -5.37 1.89 3.79
N VAL A 187 -4.25 1.31 3.33
CA VAL A 187 -3.58 1.66 2.08
C VAL A 187 -4.54 1.42 0.90
N GLY A 188 -4.84 2.47 0.13
CA GLY A 188 -5.63 2.40 -1.11
C GLY A 188 -6.90 3.28 -1.13
N ILE A 189 -7.28 3.91 -0.01
CA ILE A 189 -8.31 4.95 0.02
C ILE A 189 -7.60 6.27 0.34
N GLY A 190 -7.58 7.20 -0.61
CA GLY A 190 -7.04 8.55 -0.39
C GLY A 190 -7.80 9.32 0.71
N PRO A 191 -7.22 10.39 1.27
CA PRO A 191 -7.88 11.19 2.30
C PRO A 191 -9.17 11.81 1.75
N TYR A 192 -10.29 11.57 2.45
CA TYR A 192 -11.59 12.11 2.03
C TYR A 192 -12.08 13.21 2.98
N CYS A 193 -12.85 14.14 2.42
CA CYS A 193 -13.53 15.19 3.19
C CYS A 193 -14.81 14.62 3.82
N ALA A 194 -14.98 14.83 5.13
CA ALA A 194 -16.18 14.42 5.86
C ALA A 194 -17.47 15.15 5.42
N CYS A 195 -17.33 16.25 4.68
CA CYS A 195 -18.41 17.18 4.39
C CYS A 195 -19.22 16.89 3.11
N GLY A 196 -18.71 16.07 2.19
CA GLY A 196 -19.38 15.78 0.91
C GLY A 196 -20.58 14.81 0.99
N TRP A 197 -20.88 14.23 2.15
CA TRP A 197 -21.68 12.99 2.22
C TRP A 197 -22.73 12.97 3.33
N THR A 198 -23.58 13.99 3.40
CA THR A 198 -24.89 13.82 4.04
C THR A 198 -25.90 13.38 2.98
N PRO A 199 -26.22 12.09 2.82
CA PRO A 199 -27.21 11.69 1.84
C PRO A 199 -28.61 12.09 2.31
N ARG A 200 -29.44 12.54 1.37
CA ARG A 200 -30.89 12.42 1.51
C ARG A 200 -31.18 10.94 1.82
N ASN A 201 -31.84 10.66 2.94
CA ASN A 201 -32.33 9.34 3.39
C ASN A 201 -31.47 8.57 4.41
N GLY A 202 -30.43 9.17 5.01
CA GLY A 202 -29.88 8.68 6.28
C GLY A 202 -29.12 7.36 6.25
N TYR A 203 -28.71 6.86 5.08
CA TYR A 203 -27.82 5.70 4.94
C TYR A 203 -26.40 6.19 4.69
N SER A 204 -25.50 6.07 5.66
CA SER A 204 -24.15 6.62 5.51
C SER A 204 -23.25 5.67 4.70
N ILE A 205 -22.22 6.21 4.03
CA ILE A 205 -21.19 5.38 3.41
C ILE A 205 -20.44 4.53 4.46
N HIS A 206 -20.43 4.97 5.72
CA HIS A 206 -19.90 4.19 6.84
C HIS A 206 -20.75 2.94 7.12
N ASP A 207 -22.08 3.01 6.95
CA ASP A 207 -22.96 1.84 7.03
C ASP A 207 -22.74 0.91 5.83
N HIS A 208 -22.59 1.47 4.63
CA HIS A 208 -22.29 0.70 3.41
C HIS A 208 -20.94 -0.03 3.47
N LEU A 209 -19.88 0.65 3.95
CA LEU A 209 -18.54 0.07 4.08
C LEU A 209 -18.48 -0.96 5.23
N LYS A 210 -19.25 -0.76 6.31
CA LYS A 210 -19.46 -1.79 7.35
C LYS A 210 -20.16 -3.02 6.78
N ASP A 211 -21.20 -2.83 5.98
CA ASP A 211 -21.94 -3.93 5.34
C ASP A 211 -21.07 -4.73 4.37
N GLN A 212 -20.10 -4.07 3.72
CA GLN A 212 -19.11 -4.69 2.85
C GLN A 212 -17.94 -5.35 3.60
N GLY A 213 -17.91 -5.28 4.95
CA GLY A 213 -16.82 -5.84 5.75
C GLY A 213 -15.49 -5.10 5.58
N ALA A 214 -15.50 -3.93 4.94
CA ALA A 214 -14.32 -3.11 4.64
C ALA A 214 -13.89 -2.23 5.85
N TRP A 215 -14.49 -2.42 7.03
CA TRP A 215 -14.16 -1.67 8.23
C TRP A 215 -13.98 -2.62 9.42
N PRO A 216 -12.82 -2.66 10.11
CA PRO A 216 -12.74 -3.34 11.40
C PRO A 216 -13.68 -2.62 12.40
N PRO A 217 -14.24 -3.31 13.41
CA PRO A 217 -15.04 -2.62 14.42
C PRO A 217 -14.16 -1.54 15.07
N ALA A 218 -14.54 -0.28 14.91
CA ALA A 218 -13.83 0.83 15.54
C ALA A 218 -13.76 0.59 17.06
N PRO A 219 -12.65 0.97 17.73
CA PRO A 219 -12.71 1.19 19.17
C PRO A 219 -13.86 2.15 19.43
N ILE A 220 -14.70 1.85 20.42
CA ILE A 220 -15.82 2.71 20.82
C ILE A 220 -15.20 3.95 21.47
N GLU A 221 -14.77 4.90 20.66
CA GLU A 221 -14.52 6.26 21.11
C GLU A 221 -15.72 7.10 20.71
N HIS A 222 -16.29 7.75 21.72
CA HIS A 222 -17.48 8.58 21.62
C HIS A 222 -17.30 9.65 20.54
N SER A 223 -17.87 9.44 19.35
CA SER A 223 -18.15 10.56 18.45
C SER A 223 -18.99 11.59 19.22
N PRO A 224 -18.61 12.88 19.23
CA PRO A 224 -19.47 13.92 19.76
C PRO A 224 -20.74 13.88 18.92
N ARG A 225 -21.87 13.56 19.56
CA ARG A 225 -23.18 13.70 18.91
C ARG A 225 -23.26 15.13 18.36
N GLY A 226 -23.53 15.23 17.07
CA GLY A 226 -23.57 16.50 16.35
C GLY A 226 -24.35 17.57 17.10
N HIS A 227 -23.82 18.79 17.05
CA HIS A 227 -24.51 19.98 17.52
C HIS A 227 -25.83 20.15 16.76
N PHE A 228 -26.95 19.91 17.44
CA PHE A 228 -28.23 20.46 17.03
C PHE A 228 -28.23 21.96 17.38
N GLY A 229 -27.89 22.80 16.41
CA GLY A 229 -28.20 24.23 16.49
C GLY A 229 -29.72 24.45 16.40
N PRO A 230 -30.29 25.42 17.13
CA PRO A 230 -31.71 25.75 17.00
C PRO A 230 -31.98 26.37 15.63
N ARG A 231 -33.01 25.87 14.94
CA ARG A 231 -33.51 26.45 13.68
C ARG A 231 -34.18 27.81 13.95
N PRO A 232 -33.88 28.87 13.17
CA PRO A 232 -34.83 29.97 12.97
C PRO A 232 -36.02 29.54 12.09
#